data_AF-A0A1I5NR95-F1
#
_entry.id   AF-A0A1I5NR95-F1
#
_cell.length_a   1.000
_cell.length_b   1.000
_cell.length_c   1.000
_cell.angle_alpha   90.00
_cell.angle_beta   90.00
_cell.angle_gamma   90.00
#
_symmetry.space_group_name_H-M   'P 1'
#
loop_
_entity.id
_entity.type
_entity.pdbx_description
1 polymer ?
#
loop_
_entity_poly.entity_id
_entity_poly.type
_entity_poly.pdbx_seq_one_letter_code
_entity_poly.pdbx_strand_id
1 'polypeptide(L)'
;MARRTIARPPTPVLPDAPALTDGPSASDLLENKLAQLKSLLWCCHGEGIDWSGGPAPGHLENVIWIAAEMVDAAVELHQQCASAYLLRT
;
A
#
# COMPACT_ATOMS: atom_id res chain seq x y z
N MET A 1 6.66 -30.42 42.13
CA MET A 1 7.52 -29.21 42.05
C MET A 1 8.34 -29.29 40.76
N ALA A 2 8.01 -28.51 39.72
CA ALA A 2 8.68 -28.57 38.41
C ALA A 2 9.61 -27.37 38.20
N ARG A 3 10.84 -27.61 37.75
CA ARG A 3 11.88 -26.57 37.54
C ARG A 3 11.60 -25.79 36.26
N ARG A 4 11.63 -24.46 36.34
CA ARG A 4 11.51 -23.55 35.19
C ARG A 4 12.80 -23.56 34.37
N THR A 5 12.70 -24.01 33.12
CA THR A 5 13.72 -23.82 32.08
C THR A 5 13.62 -22.40 31.53
N ILE A 6 14.58 -21.55 31.88
CA ILE A 6 14.69 -20.19 31.31
C ILE A 6 15.47 -20.33 30.00
N ALA A 7 14.80 -20.10 28.87
CA ALA A 7 15.45 -20.04 27.56
C ALA A 7 16.30 -18.75 27.46
N ARG A 8 17.50 -18.89 26.90
CA ARG A 8 18.47 -17.81 26.68
C ARG A 8 17.88 -16.75 25.73
N PRO A 9 17.96 -15.44 26.06
CA PRO A 9 17.53 -14.38 25.14
C PRO A 9 18.37 -14.41 23.85
N PRO A 10 17.77 -14.26 22.66
CA PRO A 10 18.53 -14.15 21.42
C PRO A 10 19.34 -12.84 21.45
N THR A 11 20.62 -12.95 21.11
CA THR A 11 21.54 -11.82 20.93
C THR A 11 21.04 -10.96 19.76
N PRO A 12 20.90 -9.63 19.91
CA PRO A 12 20.57 -8.76 18.79
C PRO A 12 21.71 -8.80 17.77
N VAL A 13 21.43 -9.27 16.57
CA VAL A 13 22.36 -9.11 15.44
C VAL A 13 22.27 -7.66 15.00
N LEU A 14 23.36 -6.92 15.17
CA LEU A 14 23.54 -5.56 14.67
C LEU A 14 23.55 -5.62 13.12
N PRO A 15 22.71 -4.85 12.40
CA PRO A 15 22.76 -4.84 10.95
C PRO A 15 23.89 -3.92 10.47
N ASP A 16 25.13 -4.41 10.51
CA ASP A 16 26.27 -3.84 9.77
C ASP A 16 26.38 -4.51 8.39
N ALA A 17 25.28 -4.50 7.64
CA ALA A 17 25.29 -4.76 6.21
C ALA A 17 24.78 -3.49 5.52
N PRO A 18 25.42 -3.00 4.45
CA PRO A 18 24.80 -1.97 3.63
C PRO A 18 23.48 -2.58 3.16
N ALA A 19 22.36 -2.05 3.67
CA ALA A 19 21.05 -2.40 3.17
C ALA A 19 21.05 -1.98 1.71
N LEU A 20 21.33 -2.94 0.81
CA LEU A 20 20.72 -2.94 -0.51
C LEU A 20 19.26 -2.61 -0.23
N THR A 21 18.80 -1.49 -0.75
CA THR A 21 17.42 -1.07 -0.72
C THR A 21 16.60 -2.08 -1.52
N ASP A 22 16.42 -3.27 -0.96
CA ASP A 22 15.69 -4.42 -1.53
C ASP A 22 14.19 -4.27 -1.29
N GLY A 23 13.74 -3.01 -1.27
CA GLY A 23 12.34 -2.65 -1.22
C GLY A 23 11.83 -2.38 -2.65
N PRO A 24 10.53 -2.56 -2.89
CA PRO A 24 9.93 -2.21 -4.17
C PRO A 24 10.27 -0.77 -4.56
N SER A 25 10.64 -0.56 -5.83
CA SER A 25 10.94 0.77 -6.33
C SER A 25 9.69 1.66 -6.31
N ALA A 26 9.87 2.98 -6.39
CA ALA A 26 8.74 3.91 -6.50
C ALA A 26 7.82 3.55 -7.69
N SER A 27 8.40 3.04 -8.79
CA SER A 27 7.65 2.57 -9.95
C SER A 27 6.82 1.32 -9.66
N ASP A 28 7.39 0.34 -8.94
CA ASP A 28 6.67 -0.88 -8.54
C ASP A 28 5.51 -0.55 -7.59
N LEU A 29 5.73 0.37 -6.65
CA LEU A 29 4.70 0.87 -5.74
C LEU A 29 3.61 1.63 -6.48
N LEU A 30 3.97 2.46 -7.47
CA LEU A 30 3.01 3.18 -8.30
C LEU A 30 2.13 2.22 -9.10
N GLU A 31 2.72 1.22 -9.75
CA GLU A 31 1.99 0.23 -10.53
C GLU A 31 0.99 -0.53 -9.65
N ASN A 32 1.43 -0.99 -8.47
CA ASN A 32 0.56 -1.65 -7.51
C ASN A 32 -0.60 -0.74 -7.08
N LYS A 33 -0.32 0.54 -6.78
CA LYS A 33 -1.34 1.51 -6.37
C LYS A 33 -2.38 1.74 -7.46
N LEU A 34 -1.95 1.87 -8.72
CA LEU A 34 -2.85 2.01 -9.88
C LEU A 34 -3.69 0.74 -10.12
N ALA A 35 -3.12 -0.45 -9.93
CA ALA A 35 -3.86 -1.71 -10.02
C ALA A 35 -4.96 -1.83 -8.94
N GLN A 36 -4.66 -1.41 -7.71
CA GLN A 36 -5.65 -1.33 -6.63
C GLN A 36 -6.75 -0.32 -6.96
N LEU A 37 -6.40 0.87 -7.47
CA LEU A 37 -7.38 1.89 -7.85
C LEU A 37 -8.30 1.39 -8.96
N LYS A 38 -7.74 0.73 -9.98
CA LYS A 38 -8.50 0.12 -11.06
C LYS A 38 -9.48 -0.94 -10.54
N SER A 39 -9.04 -1.77 -9.60
CA SER A 39 -9.87 -2.81 -9.00
C SER A 39 -11.01 -2.21 -8.16
N LEU A 40 -10.72 -1.14 -7.42
CA LEU A 40 -11.71 -0.40 -6.64
C LEU A 40 -12.78 0.23 -7.56
N LEU A 41 -12.35 0.91 -8.62
CA LEU A 41 -13.28 1.50 -9.60
C LEU A 41 -14.11 0.44 -10.32
N TRP A 42 -13.53 -0.71 -10.63
CA TRP A 42 -14.29 -1.84 -11.17
C TRP A 42 -15.36 -2.32 -10.20
N CYS A 43 -15.06 -2.36 -8.89
CA CYS A 43 -16.04 -2.67 -7.86
C CYS A 43 -17.18 -1.63 -7.83
N CYS A 44 -16.86 -0.34 -7.93
CA CYS A 44 -17.87 0.73 -7.95
C CYS A 44 -18.81 0.67 -9.16
N HIS A 45 -18.28 0.32 -10.34
CA HIS A 45 -19.01 0.36 -11.61
C HIS A 45 -19.48 -1.02 -12.12
N GLY A 46 -19.07 -2.10 -11.48
CA GLY A 46 -19.39 -3.47 -11.90
C GLY A 46 -20.86 -3.81 -11.69
N GLU A 47 -21.42 -4.62 -12.58
CA GLU A 47 -22.74 -5.21 -12.39
C GLU A 47 -22.74 -6.05 -11.11
N GLY A 48 -23.48 -5.62 -10.08
CA GLY A 48 -23.65 -6.39 -8.84
C GLY A 48 -23.70 -5.57 -7.56
N ILE A 49 -23.35 -4.29 -7.56
CA ILE A 49 -23.48 -3.44 -6.37
C ILE A 49 -24.64 -2.45 -6.54
N ASP A 50 -25.70 -2.69 -5.78
CA ASP A 50 -26.79 -1.74 -5.63
C ASP A 50 -26.41 -0.67 -4.60
N TRP A 51 -25.90 0.45 -5.10
CA TRP A 51 -25.58 1.62 -4.28
C TRP A 51 -26.81 2.43 -3.85
N SER A 52 -28.01 2.08 -4.36
CA SER A 52 -29.23 2.89 -4.20
C SER A 52 -30.12 2.50 -3.00
N GLY A 53 -29.83 1.38 -2.32
CA GLY A 53 -30.62 0.87 -1.19
C GLY A 53 -29.85 0.71 0.13
N GLY A 54 -30.51 0.95 1.27
CA GLY A 54 -29.94 0.66 2.60
C GLY A 54 -28.79 1.60 3.03
N PRO A 55 -27.79 1.15 3.82
CA PRO A 55 -26.62 1.96 4.21
C PRO A 55 -25.63 2.22 3.06
N ALA A 56 -25.95 1.77 1.85
CA ALA A 56 -25.10 1.86 0.67
C ALA A 56 -24.63 3.27 0.29
N PRO A 57 -25.39 4.38 0.50
CA PRO A 57 -24.91 5.72 0.20
C PRO A 57 -23.69 6.12 1.03
N GLY A 58 -23.67 5.77 2.33
CA GLY A 58 -22.53 6.05 3.20
C GLY A 58 -21.32 5.16 2.89
N HIS A 59 -21.55 3.93 2.42
CA HIS A 59 -20.47 3.07 1.96
C HIS A 59 -19.85 3.58 0.65
N LEU A 60 -20.65 4.09 -0.28
CA LEU A 60 -20.16 4.70 -1.51
C LEU A 60 -19.31 5.94 -1.22
N GLU A 61 -19.76 6.82 -0.32
CA GLU A 61 -19.00 8.01 0.09
C GLU A 61 -17.62 7.64 0.66
N ASN A 62 -17.57 6.64 1.56
CA ASN A 62 -16.31 6.14 2.10
C ASN A 62 -15.40 5.54 1.02
N VAL A 63 -15.96 4.81 0.05
CA VAL A 63 -15.19 4.24 -1.07
C VAL A 63 -14.63 5.34 -1.97
N ILE A 64 -15.40 6.39 -2.25
CA ILE A 64 -14.94 7.55 -3.01
C ILE A 64 -13.82 8.28 -2.26
N TRP A 65 -13.96 8.44 -0.95
CA TRP A 65 -12.91 9.02 -0.11
C TRP A 65 -11.59 8.23 -0.18
N ILE A 66 -11.67 6.90 -0.04
CA ILE A 66 -10.49 6.02 -0.17
C ILE A 66 -9.88 6.14 -1.57
N ALA A 67 -10.69 6.21 -2.62
CA ALA A 67 -10.21 6.40 -3.97
C ALA A 67 -9.44 7.72 -4.14
N ALA A 68 -9.91 8.81 -3.51
CA ALA A 68 -9.23 10.09 -3.51
C ALA A 68 -7.85 10.01 -2.82
N GLU A 69 -7.78 9.44 -1.61
CA GLU A 69 -6.49 9.24 -0.91
C GLU A 69 -5.53 8.35 -1.72
N MET A 70 -6.07 7.37 -2.43
CA MET A 70 -5.26 6.51 -3.30
C MET A 70 -4.68 7.26 -4.51
N VAL A 71 -5.45 8.18 -5.10
CA VAL A 71 -5.00 9.04 -6.21
C VAL A 71 -3.89 9.98 -5.73
N ASP A 72 -4.06 10.65 -4.60
CA ASP A 72 -3.05 11.57 -4.07
C ASP A 72 -1.70 10.87 -3.87
N ALA A 73 -1.73 9.69 -3.25
CA ALA A 73 -0.52 8.90 -3.07
C ALA A 73 0.06 8.32 -4.38
N ALA A 74 -0.76 8.07 -5.40
CA ALA A 74 -0.25 7.72 -6.74
C ALA A 74 0.45 8.91 -7.41
N VAL A 75 -0.05 10.14 -7.21
CA VAL A 75 0.59 11.36 -7.71
C VAL A 75 1.97 11.56 -7.05
N GLU A 76 2.07 11.37 -5.73
CA GLU A 76 3.34 11.45 -5.02
C GLU A 76 4.35 10.41 -5.55
N LEU A 77 3.93 9.15 -5.70
CA LEU A 77 4.78 8.09 -6.25
C LEU A 77 5.21 8.41 -7.69
N HIS A 78 4.32 8.97 -8.51
CA HIS A 78 4.66 9.41 -9.86
C HIS A 78 5.73 10.51 -9.87
N GLN A 79 5.61 11.51 -8.99
CA GLN A 79 6.62 12.57 -8.85
C GLN A 79 7.97 12.01 -8.39
N GLN A 80 7.96 11.04 -7.48
CA GLN A 80 9.18 10.34 -7.06
C GLN A 80 9.82 9.57 -8.22
N CYS A 81 9.03 8.87 -9.04
CA CYS A 81 9.51 8.17 -10.23
C CYS A 81 10.14 9.15 -11.23
N ALA A 82 9.46 10.27 -11.52
CA ALA A 82 9.95 11.30 -12.43
C ALA A 82 11.27 11.92 -11.92
N SER A 83 11.35 12.20 -10.62
CA SER A 83 12.55 12.73 -9.98
C SER A 83 13.72 11.73 -10.02
N ALA A 84 13.45 10.46 -9.75
CA ALA A 84 14.45 9.40 -9.80
C ALA A 84 14.98 9.16 -11.23
N TYR A 85 14.12 9.31 -12.24
CA TYR A 85 14.53 9.25 -13.65
C TYR A 85 15.47 10.39 -14.02
N LEU A 86 15.17 11.62 -13.61
CA LEU A 86 16.01 12.80 -13.88
C LEU A 86 17.38 12.75 -13.20
N LEU A 87 17.49 12.13 -12.03
CA LEU A 87 18.77 11.94 -11.34
C LEU A 87 19.65 10.84 -11.94
N ARG A 88 19.11 10.04 -12.87
CA ARG A 88 19.80 8.92 -13.51
C ARG A 88 20.38 9.27 -14.90
N THR A 89 19.97 10.41 -15.47
CA THR A 89 20.45 10.96 -16.75
C THR A 89 21.52 12.01 -16.52
#